data_AF-A0A817FSQ4-F1
#
_entry.id   AF-A0A817FSQ4-F1
#
_cell.length_a   1.000
_cell.length_b   1.000
_cell.length_c   1.000
_cell.angle_alpha   90.00
_cell.angle_beta   90.00
_cell.angle_gamma   90.00
#
_symmetry.space_group_name_H-M   'P 1'
#
loop_
_entity.id
_entity.type
_entity.pdbx_description
1 polymer ?
#
loop_
_entity_poly.entity_id
_entity_poly.type
_entity_poly.pdbx_seq_one_letter_code
_entity_poly.pdbx_strand_id
1 'polypeptide(L)'
;MSGLPEHTEYGLFADDTALWTSSNTTSNLSSRLQQASDAFQSWCKSWKLKLQPTKTELVHFTLHPRRKFNNPVSVKIDAVTIQPTNSTRYLGIIIDKTLNWRSHIHHIESKIAGRISSLRFLSKASYQLNDKIMLNIFKSIARTILVYGYPILLQANDKIWERLQIIQNKSIRAALGLPIYTSVEYIHQITNVPKIKEYAVSLLQRHIQTATSNNDNVLKNNLEEIFNPL
;
A
#
# COMPACT_ATOMS: atom_id res chain seq x y z
N MET A 1 -14.30 1.68 -21.82
CA MET A 1 -15.41 1.92 -20.87
C MET A 1 -15.97 3.31 -21.18
N SER A 2 -16.97 3.41 -22.06
CA SER A 2 -17.58 4.68 -22.48
C SER A 2 -18.75 5.03 -21.56
N GLY A 3 -18.89 6.30 -21.15
CA GLY A 3 -20.02 6.76 -20.34
C GLY A 3 -19.77 6.84 -18.83
N LEU A 4 -18.52 6.96 -18.39
CA LEU A 4 -18.24 7.32 -16.99
C LEU A 4 -18.70 8.76 -16.71
N PRO A 5 -19.28 9.02 -15.52
CA PRO A 5 -19.68 10.37 -15.14
C PRO A 5 -18.47 11.28 -14.94
N GLU A 6 -18.65 12.59 -15.13
CA GLU A 6 -17.61 13.58 -14.88
C GLU A 6 -17.03 13.46 -13.46
N HIS A 7 -15.72 13.68 -13.33
CA HIS A 7 -14.95 13.50 -12.09
C HIS A 7 -14.98 12.08 -11.53
N THR A 8 -15.11 11.08 -12.41
CA THR A 8 -14.92 9.67 -12.04
C THR A 8 -13.71 9.13 -12.76
N GLU A 9 -12.82 8.54 -11.99
CA GLU A 9 -11.61 7.90 -12.47
C GLU A 9 -11.65 6.41 -12.11
N TYR A 10 -10.81 5.64 -12.79
CA TYR A 10 -10.75 4.20 -12.62
C TYR A 10 -9.33 3.68 -12.77
N GLY A 11 -9.08 2.54 -12.11
CA GLY A 11 -7.83 1.80 -12.17
C GLY A 11 -8.13 0.33 -12.41
N LEU A 12 -7.37 -0.29 -13.31
CA LEU A 12 -7.50 -1.69 -13.66
C LEU A 12 -6.16 -2.39 -13.45
N PHE A 13 -6.18 -3.50 -12.74
CA PHE A 13 -5.03 -4.39 -12.60
C PHE A 13 -5.51 -5.83 -12.57
N ALA A 14 -5.26 -6.57 -13.65
CA ALA A 14 -5.82 -7.90 -13.85
C ALA A 14 -7.36 -7.90 -13.64
N ASP A 15 -7.86 -8.66 -12.66
CA ASP A 15 -9.27 -8.72 -12.26
C ASP A 15 -9.66 -7.67 -11.21
N ASP A 16 -8.69 -7.04 -10.54
CA ASP A 16 -8.93 -5.97 -9.57
C ASP A 16 -9.27 -4.67 -10.31
N THR A 17 -10.43 -4.09 -10.00
CA THR A 17 -10.88 -2.80 -10.52
C THR A 17 -11.20 -1.85 -9.38
N ALA A 18 -10.70 -0.63 -9.48
CA ALA A 18 -11.04 0.47 -8.58
C ALA A 18 -11.77 1.57 -9.35
N LEU A 19 -12.86 2.09 -8.75
CA LEU A 19 -13.58 3.27 -9.22
C LEU A 19 -13.58 4.31 -8.10
N TRP A 20 -13.22 5.55 -8.42
CA TRP A 20 -13.27 6.64 -7.44
C TRP A 20 -13.80 7.93 -8.04
N THR A 21 -14.47 8.71 -7.19
CA THR A 21 -15.02 10.01 -7.53
C THR A 21 -14.96 10.91 -6.30
N SER A 22 -15.01 12.23 -6.51
CA SER A 22 -15.05 13.23 -5.46
C SER A 22 -16.26 14.15 -5.61
N SER A 23 -16.82 14.58 -4.48
CA SER A 23 -17.96 15.50 -4.45
C SER A 23 -18.09 16.20 -3.10
N ASN A 24 -18.76 17.36 -3.08
CA ASN A 24 -19.02 18.13 -1.87
C ASN A 24 -20.21 17.60 -1.06
N THR A 25 -21.06 16.74 -1.64
CA THR A 25 -22.23 16.16 -0.96
C THR A 25 -22.26 14.64 -1.12
N THR A 26 -22.73 13.93 -0.08
CA THR A 26 -22.80 12.46 -0.11
C THR A 26 -23.84 11.95 -1.11
N SER A 27 -24.90 12.72 -1.38
CA SER A 27 -25.91 12.40 -2.40
C SER A 27 -25.30 12.41 -3.81
N ASN A 28 -24.55 13.46 -4.17
CA ASN A 28 -23.89 13.53 -5.47
C ASN A 28 -22.80 12.47 -5.60
N LEU A 29 -22.05 12.21 -4.52
CA LEU A 29 -21.05 11.16 -4.50
C LEU A 29 -21.68 9.78 -4.77
N SER A 30 -22.77 9.45 -4.08
CA SER A 30 -23.47 8.17 -4.26
C SER A 30 -24.06 8.05 -5.67
N SER A 31 -24.65 9.12 -6.18
CA SER A 31 -25.23 9.16 -7.53
C SER A 31 -24.16 8.93 -8.61
N ARG A 32 -23.03 9.66 -8.56
CA ARG A 32 -21.91 9.49 -9.50
C ARG A 32 -21.31 8.09 -9.43
N LEU A 33 -21.08 7.59 -8.22
CA LEU A 33 -20.51 6.26 -8.03
C LEU A 33 -21.47 5.16 -8.52
N GLN A 34 -22.78 5.32 -8.31
CA GLN A 34 -23.78 4.41 -8.85
C GLN A 34 -23.77 4.41 -10.39
N GLN A 35 -23.82 5.59 -11.02
CA GLN A 35 -23.74 5.72 -12.48
C GLN A 35 -22.47 5.10 -13.05
N ALA A 36 -21.32 5.32 -12.39
CA ALA A 36 -20.05 4.70 -12.76
C ALA A 36 -20.08 3.17 -12.65
N SER A 37 -20.69 2.65 -11.57
CA SER A 37 -20.84 1.22 -11.34
C SER A 37 -21.79 0.58 -12.35
N ASP A 38 -22.88 1.25 -12.72
CA ASP A 38 -23.84 0.78 -13.72
C ASP A 38 -23.20 0.74 -15.12
N ALA A 39 -22.41 1.77 -15.46
CA ALA A 39 -21.63 1.81 -16.69
C ALA A 39 -20.59 0.68 -16.73
N PHE A 40 -19.90 0.43 -15.61
CA PHE A 40 -18.95 -0.68 -15.49
C PHE A 40 -19.63 -2.03 -15.63
N GLN A 41 -20.75 -2.24 -14.95
CA GLN A 41 -21.51 -3.47 -15.02
C GLN A 41 -22.04 -3.74 -16.44
N SER A 42 -22.49 -2.70 -17.14
CA SER A 42 -22.92 -2.79 -18.54
C SER A 42 -21.75 -3.19 -19.45
N TRP A 43 -20.57 -2.62 -19.22
CA TRP A 43 -19.35 -3.03 -19.90
C TRP A 43 -18.97 -4.48 -19.57
N CYS A 44 -18.96 -4.89 -18.30
CA CYS A 44 -18.69 -6.28 -17.94
C CYS A 44 -19.64 -7.26 -18.64
N LYS A 45 -20.94 -6.93 -18.73
CA LYS A 45 -21.94 -7.74 -19.45
C LYS A 45 -21.63 -7.88 -20.94
N SER A 46 -21.22 -6.81 -21.61
CA SER A 46 -20.86 -6.89 -23.04
C SER A 46 -19.63 -7.77 -23.28
N TRP A 47 -18.73 -7.85 -22.30
CA TRP A 47 -17.54 -8.71 -22.33
C TRP A 47 -17.74 -10.07 -21.65
N LYS A 48 -18.98 -10.44 -21.28
CA LYS A 48 -19.32 -11.68 -20.57
C LYS A 48 -18.54 -11.88 -19.25
N LEU A 49 -18.14 -10.79 -18.62
CA LEU A 49 -17.52 -10.76 -17.30
C LEU A 49 -18.61 -10.66 -16.23
N LYS A 50 -18.44 -11.42 -15.14
CA LYS A 50 -19.35 -11.41 -13.99
C LYS A 50 -18.71 -10.68 -12.83
N LEU A 51 -19.35 -9.60 -12.37
CA LEU A 51 -18.97 -8.93 -11.13
C LEU A 51 -19.29 -9.82 -9.94
N GLN A 52 -18.48 -9.70 -8.88
CA GLN A 52 -18.68 -10.43 -7.63
C GLN A 52 -18.98 -9.43 -6.51
N PRO A 53 -20.26 -9.04 -6.30
CA PRO A 53 -20.62 -8.00 -5.34
C PRO A 53 -20.15 -8.27 -3.91
N THR A 54 -20.05 -9.55 -3.52
CA THR A 54 -19.58 -9.96 -2.18
C THR A 54 -18.09 -9.74 -1.95
N LYS A 55 -17.29 -9.58 -3.02
CA LYS A 55 -15.86 -9.24 -2.94
C LYS A 55 -15.61 -7.75 -3.13
N THR A 56 -16.61 -6.99 -3.55
CA THR A 56 -16.48 -5.56 -3.79
C THR A 56 -16.57 -4.82 -2.46
N GLU A 57 -15.56 -3.99 -2.20
CA GLU A 57 -15.49 -3.14 -1.01
C GLU A 57 -15.67 -1.68 -1.41
N LEU A 58 -16.30 -0.90 -0.52
CA LEU A 58 -16.45 0.55 -0.66
C LEU A 58 -15.75 1.20 0.53
N VAL A 59 -14.92 2.21 0.27
CA VAL A 59 -14.37 3.06 1.33
C VAL A 59 -14.72 4.51 1.04
N HIS A 60 -15.14 5.24 2.07
CA HIS A 60 -15.52 6.65 1.95
C HIS A 60 -14.50 7.52 2.67
N PHE A 61 -13.80 8.36 1.91
CA PHE A 61 -12.85 9.34 2.44
C PHE A 61 -13.52 10.68 2.70
N THR A 62 -13.23 11.27 3.86
CA THR A 62 -13.74 12.59 4.24
C THR A 62 -12.78 13.27 5.20
N LEU A 63 -12.74 14.61 5.16
CA LEU A 63 -12.04 15.41 6.16
C LEU A 63 -12.63 15.27 7.57
N HIS A 64 -13.87 14.77 7.69
CA HIS A 64 -14.58 14.59 8.96
C HIS A 64 -14.92 13.12 9.22
N PRO A 65 -13.93 12.23 9.41
CA PRO A 65 -14.14 10.76 9.43
C PRO A 65 -14.93 10.25 10.65
N ARG A 66 -15.15 11.10 11.65
CA ARG A 66 -15.99 10.83 12.83
C ARG A 66 -17.43 11.34 12.67
N ARG A 67 -17.70 12.13 11.64
CA ARG A 67 -19.04 12.67 11.38
C ARG A 67 -19.95 11.52 10.95
N LYS A 68 -21.11 11.43 11.60
CA LYS A 68 -22.20 10.58 11.12
C LYS A 68 -22.91 11.35 10.00
N PHE A 69 -22.94 10.77 8.81
CA PHE A 69 -23.70 11.30 7.69
C PHE A 69 -25.11 10.73 7.74
N ASN A 70 -26.13 11.58 7.65
CA ASN A 70 -27.53 11.13 7.62
C ASN A 70 -27.77 10.19 6.43
N ASN A 71 -27.14 10.49 5.29
CA ASN A 71 -27.14 9.65 4.10
C ASN A 71 -25.71 9.13 3.85
N PRO A 72 -25.34 7.94 4.37
CA PRO A 72 -24.05 7.34 4.09
C PRO A 72 -23.96 6.98 2.61
N VAL A 73 -22.73 7.09 2.08
CA VAL A 73 -22.45 6.74 0.69
C VAL A 73 -22.63 5.23 0.54
N SER A 74 -23.46 4.82 -0.42
CA SER A 74 -23.68 3.40 -0.70
C SER A 74 -23.86 3.20 -2.20
N VAL A 75 -23.58 1.98 -2.65
CA VAL A 75 -23.58 1.62 -4.06
C VAL A 75 -24.26 0.28 -4.19
N LYS A 76 -25.16 0.16 -5.17
CA LYS A 76 -25.85 -1.09 -5.46
C LYS A 76 -25.20 -1.74 -6.68
N ILE A 77 -24.73 -2.97 -6.52
CA ILE A 77 -24.24 -3.80 -7.62
C ILE A 77 -25.12 -5.05 -7.66
N ASP A 78 -25.77 -5.27 -8.80
CA ASP A 78 -26.83 -6.27 -8.94
C ASP A 78 -27.93 -6.09 -7.87
N ALA A 79 -28.12 -7.10 -7.00
CA ALA A 79 -29.08 -7.08 -5.90
C ALA A 79 -28.43 -6.74 -4.54
N VAL A 80 -27.12 -6.46 -4.50
CA VAL A 80 -26.36 -6.25 -3.27
C VAL A 80 -26.05 -4.78 -3.09
N THR A 81 -26.38 -4.24 -1.91
CA THR A 81 -25.97 -2.90 -1.50
C THR A 81 -24.65 -2.96 -0.73
N ILE A 82 -23.62 -2.34 -1.29
CA ILE A 82 -22.29 -2.24 -0.72
C ILE A 82 -22.26 -1.02 0.20
N GLN A 83 -21.99 -1.28 1.47
CA GLN A 83 -21.84 -0.27 2.51
C GLN A 83 -20.37 0.09 2.72
N PRO A 84 -20.06 1.33 3.14
CA PRO A 84 -18.69 1.77 3.30
C PRO A 84 -18.05 1.07 4.51
N THR A 85 -16.90 0.45 4.29
CA THR A 85 -16.07 -0.15 5.32
C THR A 85 -15.08 0.87 5.89
N ASN A 86 -14.48 0.55 7.05
CA ASN A 86 -13.47 1.42 7.66
C ASN A 86 -12.11 1.37 6.95
N SER A 87 -11.85 0.26 6.27
CA SER A 87 -10.63 0.00 5.53
C SER A 87 -10.92 -0.94 4.37
N THR A 88 -10.14 -0.81 3.31
CA THR A 88 -10.19 -1.71 2.15
C THR A 88 -8.80 -2.15 1.76
N ARG A 89 -8.69 -3.36 1.21
CA ARG A 89 -7.43 -3.86 0.66
C ARG A 89 -7.45 -3.77 -0.86
N TYR A 90 -6.54 -2.96 -1.41
CA TYR A 90 -6.35 -2.82 -2.85
C TYR A 90 -4.89 -3.07 -3.21
N LEU A 91 -4.64 -4.00 -4.14
CA LEU A 91 -3.28 -4.38 -4.57
C LEU A 91 -2.33 -4.61 -3.40
N GLY A 92 -2.75 -5.40 -2.41
CA GLY A 92 -1.93 -5.72 -1.23
C GLY A 92 -1.73 -4.58 -0.21
N ILE A 93 -2.19 -3.36 -0.50
CA ILE A 93 -2.13 -2.20 0.39
C ILE A 93 -3.47 -2.05 1.10
N ILE A 94 -3.44 -1.73 2.40
CA ILE A 94 -4.65 -1.50 3.19
C ILE A 94 -4.83 0.00 3.34
N ILE A 95 -5.94 0.53 2.86
CA ILE A 95 -6.25 1.95 2.90
C ILE A 95 -7.38 2.17 3.89
N ASP A 96 -7.08 2.86 4.98
CA ASP A 96 -8.04 3.21 6.02
C ASP A 96 -8.76 4.52 5.65
N LYS A 97 -10.04 4.67 6.01
CA LYS A 97 -10.83 5.90 5.75
C LYS A 97 -10.21 7.20 6.27
N THR A 98 -9.29 7.11 7.23
CA THR A 98 -8.57 8.24 7.83
C THR A 98 -7.16 8.45 7.25
N LEU A 99 -6.72 7.61 6.31
CA LEU A 99 -5.38 7.63 5.70
C LEU A 99 -4.23 7.70 6.73
N ASN A 100 -4.41 7.08 7.90
CA ASN A 100 -3.41 7.09 8.98
C ASN A 100 -2.44 5.90 8.90
N TRP A 101 -2.65 4.99 7.94
CA TRP A 101 -1.84 3.81 7.65
C TRP A 101 -1.66 2.82 8.82
N ARG A 102 -2.45 2.94 9.90
CA ARG A 102 -2.28 2.10 11.09
C ARG A 102 -2.62 0.65 10.81
N SER A 103 -3.73 0.38 10.13
CA SER A 103 -4.13 -1.00 9.80
C SER A 103 -3.13 -1.63 8.84
N HIS A 104 -2.59 -0.85 7.91
CA HIS A 104 -1.56 -1.31 6.99
C HIS A 104 -0.27 -1.71 7.71
N ILE A 105 0.22 -0.88 8.63
CA ILE A 105 1.42 -1.20 9.42
C ILE A 105 1.20 -2.42 10.30
N HIS A 106 0.02 -2.55 10.93
CA HIS A 106 -0.30 -3.74 11.71
C HIS A 106 -0.30 -5.03 10.86
N HIS A 107 -0.80 -4.93 9.61
CA HIS A 107 -0.72 -6.02 8.65
C HIS A 107 0.73 -6.37 8.29
N ILE A 108 1.58 -5.37 8.05
CA ILE A 108 3.03 -5.57 7.81
C ILE A 108 3.70 -6.25 9.01
N GLU A 109 3.45 -5.77 10.23
CA GLU A 109 3.99 -6.35 11.47
C GLU A 109 3.61 -7.82 11.63
N SER A 110 2.34 -8.15 11.37
CA SER A 110 1.86 -9.53 11.43
C SER A 110 2.50 -10.41 10.37
N LYS A 111 2.60 -9.90 9.13
CA LYS A 111 3.19 -10.64 8.00
C LYS A 111 4.68 -10.89 8.16
N ILE A 112 5.41 -9.93 8.73
CA ILE A 112 6.87 -10.01 8.85
C ILE A 112 7.34 -10.78 10.09
N ALA A 113 6.49 -10.92 11.12
CA ALA A 113 6.84 -11.64 12.35
C ALA A 113 7.39 -13.05 12.08
N GLY A 114 6.71 -13.83 11.23
CA GLY A 114 7.18 -15.17 10.82
C GLY A 114 8.52 -15.14 10.06
N ARG A 115 8.77 -14.09 9.26
CA ARG A 115 10.05 -13.91 8.54
C ARG A 115 11.18 -13.59 9.49
N ILE A 116 10.94 -12.76 10.51
CA ILE A 116 11.93 -12.46 11.56
C ILE A 116 12.27 -13.72 12.36
N SER A 117 11.27 -14.54 12.70
CA SER A 117 11.51 -15.83 13.36
C SER A 117 12.34 -16.78 12.49
N SER A 118 12.05 -16.82 11.18
CA SER A 118 12.83 -17.62 10.22
C SER A 118 14.28 -17.14 10.12
N LEU A 119 14.51 -15.83 10.03
CA LEU A 119 15.86 -15.24 10.04
C LEU A 119 16.64 -15.63 11.29
N ARG A 120 15.98 -15.55 12.45
CA ARG A 120 16.59 -15.91 13.74
C ARG A 120 16.90 -17.39 13.86
N PHE A 121 16.06 -18.24 13.28
CA PHE A 121 16.32 -19.68 13.24
C PHE A 121 17.53 -19.98 12.37
N LEU A 122 17.56 -19.44 11.15
CA LEU A 122 18.68 -19.60 10.22
C LEU A 122 19.99 -19.05 10.80
N SER A 123 19.93 -17.92 11.50
CA SER A 123 21.09 -17.30 12.13
C SER A 123 21.67 -18.14 13.29
N LYS A 124 20.91 -19.08 13.84
CA LYS A 124 21.35 -19.95 14.93
C LYS A 124 21.74 -21.35 14.46
N ALA A 125 21.05 -21.86 13.44
CA ALA A 125 21.27 -23.20 12.91
C ALA A 125 22.60 -23.34 12.14
N SER A 126 23.16 -22.22 11.70
CA SER A 126 24.30 -22.21 10.79
C SER A 126 25.60 -21.99 11.58
N TYR A 127 26.51 -22.97 11.53
CA TYR A 127 27.74 -23.00 12.32
C TYR A 127 28.75 -21.89 11.95
N GLN A 128 28.74 -21.41 10.69
CA GLN A 128 29.59 -20.34 10.15
C GLN A 128 28.81 -19.48 9.16
N LEU A 129 28.10 -18.48 9.68
CA LEU A 129 27.29 -17.61 8.84
C LEU A 129 28.14 -16.57 8.15
N ASN A 130 28.00 -16.50 6.84
CA ASN A 130 28.44 -15.33 6.10
C ASN A 130 27.38 -14.23 6.27
N ASP A 131 27.71 -13.19 7.04
CA ASP A 131 26.84 -12.03 7.27
C ASP A 131 26.27 -11.45 5.98
N LYS A 132 27.05 -11.45 4.89
CA LYS A 132 26.60 -10.98 3.58
C LYS A 132 25.45 -11.82 3.04
N ILE A 133 25.49 -13.15 3.22
CA ILE A 133 24.43 -14.06 2.79
C ILE A 133 23.17 -13.82 3.63
N MET A 134 23.30 -13.71 4.95
CA MET A 134 22.16 -13.44 5.82
C MET A 134 21.51 -12.09 5.55
N LEU A 135 22.30 -11.05 5.28
CA LEU A 135 21.80 -9.75 4.87
C LEU A 135 21.08 -9.82 3.52
N ASN A 136 21.54 -10.64 2.58
CA ASN A 136 20.83 -10.87 1.32
C ASN A 136 19.51 -11.60 1.54
N ILE A 137 19.47 -12.60 2.42
CA ILE A 137 18.22 -13.29 2.79
C ILE A 137 17.25 -12.28 3.41
N PHE A 138 17.70 -11.49 4.39
CA PHE A 138 16.89 -10.41 4.98
C PHE A 138 16.35 -9.44 3.91
N LYS A 139 17.19 -8.98 2.99
CA LYS A 139 16.77 -8.09 1.90
C LYS A 139 15.69 -8.74 1.03
N SER A 140 15.82 -10.03 0.74
CA SER A 140 14.89 -10.76 -0.13
C SER A 140 13.52 -11.02 0.51
N ILE A 141 13.46 -11.37 1.80
CA ILE A 141 12.20 -11.82 2.44
C ILE A 141 11.54 -10.80 3.36
N ALA A 142 12.31 -9.88 3.94
CA ALA A 142 11.82 -8.94 4.95
C ALA A 142 11.75 -7.52 4.38
N ARG A 143 12.83 -7.02 3.76
CA ARG A 143 12.85 -5.66 3.19
C ARG A 143 11.83 -5.49 2.07
N THR A 144 11.65 -6.49 1.21
CA THR A 144 10.64 -6.50 0.16
C THR A 144 9.22 -6.26 0.70
N ILE A 145 8.90 -6.79 1.88
CA ILE A 145 7.61 -6.57 2.54
C ILE A 145 7.50 -5.13 3.07
N LEU A 146 8.57 -4.61 3.70
CA LEU A 146 8.57 -3.27 4.30
C LEU A 146 8.44 -2.14 3.28
N VAL A 147 8.94 -2.36 2.07
CA VAL A 147 9.00 -1.38 0.99
C VAL A 147 7.83 -1.54 0.03
N TYR A 148 7.02 -2.60 0.17
CA TYR A 148 5.85 -2.76 -0.65
C TYR A 148 4.88 -1.60 -0.46
N GLY A 149 4.47 -0.96 -1.55
CA GLY A 149 3.60 0.23 -1.49
C GLY A 149 4.32 1.51 -1.07
N TYR A 150 5.66 1.56 -1.11
CA TYR A 150 6.42 2.73 -0.70
C TYR A 150 6.02 4.06 -1.40
N PRO A 151 5.59 4.13 -2.69
CA PRO A 151 5.24 5.41 -3.30
C PRO A 151 4.11 6.10 -2.54
N ILE A 152 3.11 5.33 -2.12
CA ILE A 152 1.97 5.85 -1.37
C ILE A 152 2.38 6.13 0.09
N LEU A 153 3.20 5.27 0.69
CA LEU A 153 3.66 5.45 2.07
C LEU A 153 4.63 6.63 2.26
N LEU A 154 5.25 7.14 1.19
CA LEU A 154 6.11 8.33 1.28
C LEU A 154 5.31 9.58 1.67
N GLN A 155 4.00 9.61 1.40
CA GLN A 155 3.09 10.66 1.85
C GLN A 155 2.60 10.46 3.30
N ALA A 156 2.97 9.35 3.95
CA ALA A 156 2.58 9.07 5.32
C ALA A 156 3.43 9.84 6.34
N ASN A 157 2.87 10.04 7.55
CA ASN A 157 3.55 10.69 8.67
C ASN A 157 4.84 9.96 9.07
N ASP A 158 5.83 10.71 9.58
CA ASP A 158 7.12 10.15 10.01
C ASP A 158 7.01 9.04 11.06
N LYS A 159 6.00 9.09 11.93
CA LYS A 159 5.70 8.02 12.90
C LYS A 159 5.52 6.64 12.25
N ILE A 160 5.01 6.59 11.02
CA ILE A 160 4.85 5.35 10.25
C ILE A 160 6.23 4.83 9.82
N TRP A 161 7.08 5.72 9.32
CA TRP A 161 8.45 5.40 8.93
C TRP A 161 9.32 4.98 10.12
N GLU A 162 9.15 5.60 11.29
CA GLU A 162 9.80 5.18 12.54
C GLU A 162 9.42 3.74 12.92
N ARG A 163 8.13 3.38 12.81
CA ARG A 163 7.68 2.00 13.06
C ARG A 163 8.29 1.01 12.07
N LEU A 164 8.30 1.33 10.78
CA LEU A 164 8.96 0.51 9.76
C LEU A 164 10.47 0.37 10.04
N GLN A 165 11.12 1.43 10.49
CA GLN A 165 12.54 1.42 10.85
C GLN A 165 12.81 0.49 12.04
N ILE A 166 11.95 0.50 13.06
CA ILE A 166 12.05 -0.44 14.20
C ILE A 166 11.97 -1.89 13.71
N ILE A 167 11.05 -2.18 12.79
CA ILE A 167 10.88 -3.51 12.22
C ILE A 167 12.11 -3.92 11.39
N GLN A 168 12.65 -3.01 10.56
CA GLN A 168 13.89 -3.24 9.84
C GLN A 168 15.04 -3.57 10.81
N ASN A 169 15.20 -2.78 11.87
CA ASN A 169 16.27 -2.97 12.86
C ASN A 169 16.13 -4.32 13.58
N LYS A 170 14.90 -4.73 13.93
CA LYS A 170 14.63 -6.08 14.47
C LYS A 170 15.00 -7.18 13.49
N SER A 171 14.70 -6.99 12.21
CA SER A 171 14.99 -7.96 11.15
C SER A 171 16.49 -8.11 10.89
N ILE A 172 17.25 -7.01 10.88
CA ILE A 172 18.72 -7.03 10.74
C ILE A 172 19.36 -7.76 11.93
N ARG A 173 18.96 -7.41 13.17
CA ARG A 173 19.48 -8.12 14.36
C ARG A 173 19.18 -9.61 14.32
N ALA A 174 17.96 -9.98 13.90
CA ALA A 174 17.59 -11.38 13.74
C ALA A 174 18.42 -12.10 12.66
N ALA A 175 18.72 -11.44 11.54
CA ALA A 175 19.52 -12.02 10.47
C ALA A 175 20.98 -12.26 10.89
N LEU A 176 21.55 -11.35 11.68
CA LEU A 176 22.94 -11.43 12.15
C LEU A 176 23.11 -12.14 13.50
N GLY A 177 22.02 -12.65 14.09
CA GLY A 177 22.08 -13.27 15.42
C GLY A 177 22.44 -12.30 16.56
N LEU A 178 22.27 -11.00 16.36
CA LEU A 178 22.66 -9.97 17.33
C LEU A 178 21.67 -9.87 18.50
N PRO A 179 22.14 -9.53 19.71
CA PRO A 179 21.29 -9.24 20.85
C PRO A 179 20.29 -8.10 20.59
N ILE A 180 19.15 -8.12 21.27
CA ILE A 180 18.07 -7.13 21.07
C ILE A 180 18.54 -5.71 21.43
N TYR A 181 19.46 -5.57 22.38
CA TYR A 181 20.00 -4.31 22.88
C TYR A 181 21.16 -3.73 22.05
N THR A 182 21.62 -4.41 20.99
CA THR A 182 22.66 -3.85 20.11
C THR A 182 22.22 -2.50 19.55
N SER A 183 23.08 -1.48 19.61
CA SER A 183 22.71 -0.12 19.22
C SER A 183 22.29 -0.06 17.74
N VAL A 184 21.34 0.84 17.44
CA VAL A 184 20.88 1.06 16.05
C VAL A 184 22.01 1.61 15.19
N GLU A 185 22.83 2.50 15.75
CA GLU A 185 23.97 3.07 15.05
C GLU A 185 24.97 1.99 14.63
N TYR A 186 25.34 1.10 15.56
CA TYR A 186 26.28 0.01 15.29
C TYR A 186 25.78 -0.90 14.17
N ILE A 187 24.52 -1.36 14.20
CA ILE A 187 23.99 -2.25 13.15
C ILE A 187 24.04 -1.59 11.77
N HIS A 188 23.85 -0.28 11.68
CA HIS A 188 23.89 0.43 10.41
C HIS A 188 25.33 0.64 9.92
N GLN A 189 26.27 0.90 10.83
CA GLN A 189 27.71 1.00 10.52
C GLN A 189 28.26 -0.33 9.97
N ILE A 190 27.98 -1.46 10.62
CA ILE A 190 28.53 -2.76 10.20
C ILE A 190 27.88 -3.32 8.94
N THR A 191 26.59 -3.04 8.70
CA THR A 191 25.86 -3.63 7.56
C THR A 191 25.81 -2.75 6.32
N ASN A 192 26.13 -1.46 6.46
CA ASN A 192 25.93 -0.44 5.44
C ASN A 192 24.52 -0.47 4.82
N VAL A 193 23.52 -0.84 5.63
CA VAL A 193 22.12 -0.86 5.23
C VAL A 193 21.56 0.55 5.41
N PRO A 194 20.97 1.17 4.38
CA PRO A 194 20.32 2.47 4.54
C PRO A 194 19.10 2.37 5.46
N LYS A 195 18.67 3.50 6.03
CA LYS A 195 17.38 3.55 6.72
C LYS A 195 16.26 3.27 5.73
N ILE A 196 15.13 2.76 6.23
CA ILE A 196 14.05 2.26 5.36
C ILE A 196 13.45 3.40 4.52
N LYS A 197 13.30 4.61 5.09
CA LYS A 197 12.80 5.80 4.38
C LYS A 197 13.77 6.26 3.28
N GLU A 198 15.06 6.37 3.61
CA GLU A 198 16.11 6.70 2.64
C GLU A 198 16.14 5.69 1.47
N TYR A 199 16.02 4.40 1.80
CA TYR A 199 15.94 3.34 0.80
C TYR A 199 14.70 3.48 -0.10
N ALA A 200 13.52 3.74 0.48
CA ALA A 200 12.30 3.99 -0.28
C ALA A 200 12.42 5.20 -1.22
N VAL A 201 13.01 6.30 -0.75
CA VAL A 201 13.29 7.47 -1.59
C VAL A 201 14.24 7.11 -2.74
N SER A 202 15.30 6.35 -2.47
CA SER A 202 16.24 5.92 -3.52
C SER A 202 15.57 5.03 -4.59
N LEU A 203 14.57 4.25 -4.20
CA LEU A 203 13.78 3.44 -5.13
C LEU A 203 12.86 4.30 -5.98
N LEU A 204 12.21 5.32 -5.38
CA LEU A 204 11.39 6.26 -6.14
C LEU A 204 12.21 6.95 -7.22
N GLN A 205 13.38 7.48 -6.85
CA GLN A 205 14.30 8.14 -7.78
C GLN A 205 14.72 7.21 -8.91
N ARG A 206 15.05 5.95 -8.61
CA ARG A 206 15.39 4.95 -9.63
C ARG A 206 14.21 4.67 -10.59
N HIS A 207 12.99 4.57 -10.07
CA HIS A 207 11.81 4.36 -10.91
C HIS A 207 11.50 5.59 -11.79
N ILE A 208 11.68 6.82 -11.28
CA ILE A 208 11.58 8.05 -12.08
C ILE A 208 12.62 8.05 -13.21
N GLN A 209 13.87 7.71 -12.91
CA GLN A 209 14.92 7.59 -13.92
C GLN A 209 14.58 6.54 -14.98
N THR A 210 14.08 5.38 -14.55
CA THR A 210 13.70 4.30 -15.46
C THR A 210 12.52 4.71 -16.35
N ALA A 211 11.51 5.38 -15.78
CA ALA A 211 10.38 5.94 -16.54
C ALA A 211 10.85 6.96 -17.59
N THR A 212 11.81 7.81 -17.21
CA THR A 212 12.44 8.78 -18.12
C THR A 212 13.18 8.09 -19.26
N SER A 213 13.97 7.04 -18.96
CA SER A 213 14.68 6.27 -19.99
C SER A 213 13.74 5.52 -20.94
N ASN A 214 12.57 5.10 -20.44
CA ASN A 214 11.55 4.41 -21.23
C ASN A 214 10.59 5.36 -21.97
N ASN A 215 10.78 6.68 -21.86
CA ASN A 215 9.88 7.72 -22.39
C ASN A 215 8.42 7.61 -21.91
N ASP A 216 8.18 7.06 -20.72
CA ASP A 216 6.85 6.99 -20.11
C ASP A 216 6.58 8.27 -19.28
N ASN A 217 6.13 9.31 -19.98
CA ASN A 217 5.87 10.63 -19.39
C ASN A 217 4.74 10.60 -18.35
N VAL A 218 3.74 9.72 -18.52
CA VAL A 218 2.61 9.63 -17.59
C VAL A 218 3.08 9.07 -16.25
N LEU A 219 3.79 7.94 -16.29
CA LEU A 219 4.34 7.35 -15.08
C LEU A 219 5.33 8.29 -14.39
N LYS A 220 6.19 8.95 -15.17
CA LYS A 220 7.15 9.93 -14.64
C LYS A 220 6.45 11.04 -13.86
N ASN A 221 5.47 11.72 -14.48
CA ASN A 221 4.77 12.84 -13.84
C ASN A 221 4.08 12.40 -12.56
N ASN A 222 3.39 11.25 -12.58
CA ASN A 222 2.72 10.71 -11.39
C ASN A 222 3.70 10.41 -10.25
N LEU A 223 4.89 9.88 -10.55
CA LEU A 223 5.91 9.60 -9.54
C LEU A 223 6.60 10.89 -9.02
N GLU A 224 6.74 11.91 -9.86
CA GLU A 224 7.29 13.21 -9.48
C GLU A 224 6.35 13.98 -8.55
N GLU A 225 5.03 13.94 -8.80
CA GLU A 225 4.01 14.52 -7.89
C GLU A 225 4.05 13.87 -6.50
N ILE A 226 4.32 12.57 -6.43
CA ILE A 226 4.49 11.86 -5.15
C ILE A 226 5.75 12.34 -4.42
N PHE A 227 6.82 12.65 -5.15
CA PHE A 227 8.09 13.08 -4.56
C PHE A 227 8.02 14.51 -4.02
N ASN A 228 7.30 15.40 -4.72
CA ASN A 228 7.11 16.81 -4.36
C ASN A 228 5.61 17.12 -4.25
N PRO A 229 4.94 16.77 -3.14
CA PRO A 229 3.54 17.12 -2.95
C PRO A 229 3.40 18.65 -2.88
N LEU A 230 2.47 19.21 -3.68
CA LEU A 230 2.10 20.62 -3.71
C LEU A 230 1.68 21.18 -2.34
#